data_AF-A0A199XQY5-F1
#
_entry.id   AF-A0A199XQY5-F1
#
_cell.length_a   1.000
_cell.length_b   1.000
_cell.length_c   1.000
_cell.angle_alpha   90.00
_cell.angle_beta   90.00
_cell.angle_gamma   90.00
#
_symmetry.space_group_name_H-M   'P 1'
#
loop_
_entity.id
_entity.type
_entity.pdbx_description
1 polymer ?
#
loop_
_entity_poly.entity_id
_entity_poly.type
_entity_poly.pdbx_seq_one_letter_code
_entity_poly.pdbx_strand_id
1 'polypeptide(L)' 'MDENQGKYRLIAFLIPNNASTKPLYEYVVSVDQLEKLTGIDFFPELPDTIENQLEKNVSYKEWSFN' A
#
# COMPACT_ATOMS: atom_id res chain seq x y z
N MET A 1 3.94 6.10 2.16
CA MET A 1 3.44 6.16 3.54
C MET A 1 3.18 7.60 3.89
N ASP A 2 2.01 7.90 4.43
CA ASP A 2 1.69 9.20 5.03
C ASP A 2 1.66 9.02 6.56
N GLU A 3 2.31 9.90 7.31
CA GLU A 3 2.38 9.85 8.78
C GLU A 3 1.83 11.17 9.34
N ASN A 4 0.85 11.07 10.24
CA ASN A 4 0.30 12.21 10.94
C ASN A 4 0.04 11.87 12.41
N GLN A 5 0.88 12.41 13.30
CA GLN A 5 0.78 12.25 14.76
C GLN A 5 0.74 10.78 15.21
N GLY A 6 1.59 9.94 14.62
CA GLY A 6 1.68 8.51 14.91
C GLY A 6 0.60 7.66 14.25
N LYS A 7 -0.21 8.25 13.36
CA LYS A 7 -1.12 7.50 12.47
C LYS A 7 -0.50 7.38 11.10
N TYR A 8 -0.22 6.15 10.71
CA TYR A 8 0.32 5.83 9.40
C TYR A 8 -0.80 5.45 8.45
N ARG A 9 -0.67 5.86 7.19
CA ARG A 9 -1.50 5.39 6.07
C ARG A 9 -0.59 4.85 4.97
N LEU A 10 -0.89 3.63 4.54
CA LEU A 10 -0.20 2.95 3.45
C LEU A 10 -1.13 2.83 2.25
N ILE A 11 -0.53 2.89 1.06
CA ILE A 11 -1.17 2.54 -0.19
C ILE A 11 -0.10 1.93 -1.10
N ALA A 12 -0.43 0.80 -1.71
CA ALA A 12 0.40 0.16 -2.70
C ALA A 12 -0.39 0.00 -4.00
N PHE A 13 0.30 0.20 -5.11
CA PHE A 13 -0.24 0.01 -6.46
C PHE A 13 0.55 -1.06 -7.18
N LEU A 14 -0.14 -2.04 -7.77
CA LEU A 14 0.46 -3.03 -8.66
C LEU A 14 -0.07 -2.81 -10.07
N ILE A 15 0.70 -2.08 -10.88
CA ILE A 15 0.31 -1.65 -12.23
C ILE A 15 1.06 -2.50 -13.26
N PRO A 16 0.33 -3.23 -14.13
CA PRO A 16 0.94 -3.94 -15.26
C PRO A 16 1.66 -2.96 -16.21
N ASN A 17 2.84 -3.32 -16.71
CA ASN A 17 3.62 -2.48 -17.60
C ASN A 17 3.06 -2.49 -19.05
N ASN A 18 1.85 -1.94 -19.21
CA ASN A 18 1.19 -1.73 -20.50
C ASN A 18 0.31 -0.49 -20.44
N ALA A 19 -0.09 0.02 -21.61
CA ALA A 19 -1.04 1.10 -21.68
C ALA A 19 -2.36 0.70 -20.97
N SER A 20 -2.87 1.59 -20.14
CA SER A 20 -4.10 1.44 -19.38
C SER A 20 -4.87 2.75 -19.36
N THR A 21 -6.19 2.68 -19.55
CA THR A 21 -7.14 3.79 -19.33
C THR A 21 -7.93 3.63 -18.02
N LYS A 22 -7.64 2.58 -17.25
CA LYS A 22 -8.30 2.29 -15.98
C LYS A 22 -7.86 3.27 -14.88
N PRO A 23 -8.76 3.60 -13.94
CA PRO A 23 -8.43 4.48 -12.82
C PRO A 23 -7.46 3.81 -11.82
N LEU A 24 -6.66 4.63 -11.13
CA LEU A 24 -5.60 4.15 -10.22
C LEU A 24 -6.11 3.25 -9.08
N TYR A 25 -7.34 3.47 -8.59
CA TYR A 25 -7.89 2.67 -7.50
C TYR A 25 -8.09 1.19 -7.88
N GLU A 26 -8.19 0.84 -9.17
CA GLU A 26 -8.27 -0.55 -9.62
C GLU A 26 -6.97 -1.32 -9.40
N TYR A 27 -5.86 -0.62 -9.18
CA TYR A 27 -4.54 -1.22 -8.99
C TYR A 27 -4.11 -1.29 -7.53
N VAL A 28 -5.00 -0.94 -6.60
CA VAL A 28 -4.67 -0.92 -5.17
C VAL A 28 -4.60 -2.34 -4.62
N VAL A 29 -3.46 -2.66 -4.02
CA VAL A 29 -3.18 -3.94 -3.36
C VAL A 29 -2.71 -3.71 -1.93
N SER A 30 -2.72 -4.74 -1.11
CA SER A 30 -2.05 -4.70 0.20
C SER A 30 -0.53 -4.66 0.02
N VAL A 31 0.17 -4.06 0.99
CA VAL A 31 1.63 -4.13 1.04
C VAL A 31 2.07 -5.58 1.26
N ASP A 32 1.39 -6.33 2.14
CA ASP A 32 1.55 -7.79 2.32
C ASP A 32 1.63 -8.57 0.99
N GLN A 33 0.76 -8.22 0.03
CA GLN A 33 0.73 -8.91 -1.26
C GLN A 33 1.94 -8.54 -2.11
N LEU A 34 2.38 -7.29 -2.04
CA LEU A 34 3.55 -6.82 -2.76
C LEU A 34 4.83 -7.45 -2.22
N GLU A 35 4.99 -7.54 -0.90
CA GLU A 35 6.14 -8.18 -0.25
C GLU A 35 6.23 -9.67 -0.58
N LYS A 36 5.09 -10.37 -0.58
CA LYS A 36 5.04 -11.78 -1.01
C LYS A 36 5.44 -11.95 -2.48
N LEU A 37 5.18 -10.95 -3.32
CA LEU A 37 5.52 -10.98 -4.75
C LEU A 37 7.01 -10.66 -4.98
N THR A 38 7.56 -9.70 -4.24
CA THR A 38 8.90 -9.15 -4.48
C THR A 38 9.98 -9.74 -3.57
N GLY A 39 9.61 -10.28 -2.41
CA GLY A 39 10.52 -10.66 -1.33
C GLY A 39 11.17 -9.47 -0.61
N ILE A 40 10.64 -8.27 -0.80
CA ILE A 40 11.14 -7.03 -0.19
C ILE A 40 10.25 -6.69 1.00
N ASP A 41 10.89 -6.37 2.12
CA ASP A 41 10.27 -5.67 3.25
C ASP A 41 10.31 -4.16 2.96
N PHE A 42 9.14 -3.54 2.75
CA PHE A 42 9.07 -2.12 2.37
C PHE A 42 9.17 -1.18 3.56
N PHE A 43 8.90 -1.64 4.78
CA PHE A 43 8.87 -0.81 5.97
C PHE A 43 9.61 -1.43 7.18
N PRO A 44 10.87 -1.87 7.02
CA PRO A 44 11.61 -2.63 8.03
C PRO A 44 11.93 -1.84 9.31
N GLU A 45 11.77 -0.52 9.25
CA GLU A 45 11.99 0.38 10.38
C GLU A 45 10.76 0.51 11.28
N LEU A 46 9.59 0.02 10.85
CA LEU A 46 8.38 0.01 11.66
C LEU A 46 8.39 -1.21 12.60
N PRO A 47 7.87 -1.08 13.84
CA PRO A 47 7.64 -2.24 14.68
C PRO A 47 6.66 -3.21 14.02
N ASP A 48 6.93 -4.53 14.09
CA ASP A 48 6.10 -5.59 13.49
C ASP A 48 4.62 -5.44 13.81
N THR A 49 4.27 -4.98 15.02
CA THR A 49 2.87 -4.83 15.45
C THR A 49 2.14 -3.72 14.71
N ILE A 50 2.85 -2.66 14.32
CA ILE A 50 2.34 -1.53 13.53
C ILE A 50 2.30 -1.95 12.06
N GLU A 51 3.40 -2.49 11.55
CA GLU A 51 3.54 -2.98 10.18
C GLU A 51 2.42 -3.99 9.84
N ASN A 52 2.28 -5.07 10.61
CA ASN A 52 1.24 -6.10 10.40
C ASN A 52 -0.20 -5.55 10.37
N GLN A 53 -0.47 -4.43 11.03
CA GLN A 53 -1.78 -3.78 11.01
C GLN A 53 -1.95 -2.93 9.74
N LEU A 54 -0.91 -2.23 9.32
CA LEU A 54 -0.96 -1.32 8.18
C LEU A 54 -0.93 -2.07 6.85
N GLU A 55 -0.12 -3.11 6.74
CA GLU A 55 0.18 -3.75 5.47
C GLU A 55 -0.94 -4.64 4.93
N LYS A 56 -1.78 -5.17 5.83
CA LYS A 56 -2.99 -5.93 5.49
C LYS A 56 -4.13 -5.06 4.96
N ASN A 57 -4.07 -3.75 5.16
CA ASN A 57 -5.13 -2.85 4.74
C ASN A 57 -5.05 -2.52 3.25
N VAL A 58 -6.21 -2.57 2.57
CA VAL A 58 -6.37 -2.27 1.13
C VAL A 58 -7.32 -1.08 0.93
N SER A 59 -7.27 -0.08 1.82
CA SER A 59 -8.24 1.01 1.80
C SER A 59 -7.79 2.15 0.89
N TYR A 60 -8.22 2.12 -0.38
CA TYR A 60 -8.08 3.26 -1.30
C TYR A 60 -9.08 4.39 -0.99
N LYS A 61 -10.13 4.13 -0.20
CA LYS A 61 -11.20 5.09 0.11
C LYS A 61 -10.72 6.29 0.93
N GLU A 62 -9.63 6.12 1.67
CA GLU A 62 -8.94 7.15 2.45
C GLU A 62 -8.12 8.10 1.56
N TRP A 63 -7.97 7.77 0.27
CA TRP A 63 -7.16 8.50 -0.70
C TRP A 63 -8.07 9.15 -1.74
N SER A 64 -8.14 10.48 -1.74
CA SER A 64 -8.89 11.24 -2.75
C SER A 64 -8.04 11.41 -4.00
N PHE A 65 -8.38 10.67 -5.06
CA PHE A 65 -7.81 10.84 -6.40
C PHE A 65 -8.76 11.73 -7.21
N ASN A 66 -8.67 13.05 -7.02
CA ASN A 66 -9.33 14.04 -7.88
C ASN A 66 -8.45 14.40 -9.07
#